data_AF-A0A0C2H9R7-F1
#
_entry.id   AF-A0A0C2H9R7-F1
#
_cell.length_a   1.000
_cell.length_b   1.000
_cell.length_c   1.000
_cell.angle_alpha   90.00
_cell.angle_beta   90.00
_cell.angle_gamma   90.00
#
_symmetry.space_group_name_H-M   'P 1'
#
loop_
_entity.id
_entity.type
_entity.pdbx_description
1 polymer ?
#
loop_
_entity_poly.entity_id
_entity_poly.type
_entity_poly.pdbx_seq_one_letter_code
_entity_poly.pdbx_strand_id
1 'polypeptide(L)'
;MRPSFSVLFQRAFPNLAREDFEHTARKTQVRYNYPRAIGFLDGKHVAIKKPVRSRSVYFNYKKFHSIILLACCDCDYNIIAFDVEAPGRVGDAGVFRNSDVKRWMEDNEDRFPPTRDLGQVGPVQYHFLVDSGFGQNYRMVRPFANQGDGIESRMRFNRKHSG
;
A
#
# COMPACT_ATOMS: atom_id res chain seq x y z
N MET A 1 -3.99 -26.62 20.02
CA MET A 1 -2.95 -25.58 19.87
C MET A 1 -3.42 -24.63 18.78
N ARG A 2 -3.68 -23.35 19.08
CA ARG A 2 -4.08 -22.38 18.03
C ARG A 2 -2.84 -22.10 17.15
N PRO A 3 -2.93 -22.20 15.82
CA PRO A 3 -1.81 -21.84 14.97
C PRO A 3 -1.43 -20.37 15.21
N SER A 4 -0.12 -20.10 15.24
CA SER A 4 0.42 -18.74 15.28
C SER A 4 -0.13 -17.93 14.10
N PHE A 5 -0.32 -16.62 14.30
CA PHE A 5 -0.75 -15.68 13.26
C PHE A 5 0.11 -15.80 11.98
N SER A 6 1.42 -16.03 12.12
CA SER A 6 2.36 -16.23 11.01
C SER A 6 2.03 -17.49 10.17
N VAL A 7 1.53 -18.55 10.80
CA VAL A 7 1.14 -19.80 10.10
C VAL A 7 -0.15 -19.62 9.33
N LEU A 8 -1.11 -18.86 9.87
CA LEU A 8 -2.34 -18.53 9.16
C LEU A 8 -2.07 -17.60 7.98
N PHE A 9 -1.16 -16.64 8.15
CA PHE A 9 -0.75 -15.72 7.09
C PHE A 9 -0.14 -16.46 5.90
N GLN A 10 0.83 -17.35 6.13
CA GLN A 10 1.47 -18.13 5.06
C GLN A 10 0.51 -19.07 4.31
N ARG A 11 -0.58 -19.50 4.95
CA ARG A 11 -1.59 -20.35 4.30
C ARG A 11 -2.64 -19.55 3.53
N ALA A 12 -2.88 -18.31 3.93
CA ALA A 12 -3.95 -17.48 3.38
C ALA A 12 -3.47 -16.59 2.21
N PHE A 13 -2.17 -16.27 2.15
CA PHE A 13 -1.63 -15.36 1.15
C PHE A 13 -0.64 -16.05 0.22
N PRO A 14 -0.61 -15.67 -1.07
CA PRO A 14 0.34 -16.22 -2.02
C PRO A 14 1.78 -15.86 -1.62
N ASN A 15 2.72 -16.75 -1.90
CA ASN A 15 4.13 -16.42 -1.84
C ASN A 15 4.46 -15.57 -3.07
N LEU A 16 4.46 -14.24 -2.91
CA LEU A 16 4.67 -13.30 -4.00
C LEU A 16 6.06 -13.49 -4.61
N ALA A 17 6.07 -13.82 -5.90
CA ALA A 17 7.24 -13.92 -6.76
C ALA A 17 7.29 -12.74 -7.74
N ARG A 18 8.42 -12.61 -8.44
CA ARG A 18 8.64 -11.55 -9.43
C ARG A 18 7.56 -11.57 -10.52
N GLU A 19 7.19 -12.76 -10.98
CA GLU A 19 6.20 -12.98 -12.01
C GLU A 19 4.82 -12.45 -11.62
N ASP A 20 4.44 -12.56 -10.34
CA ASP A 20 3.17 -12.05 -9.82
C ASP A 20 3.11 -10.52 -9.88
N PHE A 21 4.21 -9.85 -9.54
CA PHE A 21 4.33 -8.41 -9.65
C PHE A 21 4.33 -7.95 -11.11
N GLU A 22 5.06 -8.63 -12.01
CA GLU A 22 5.01 -8.33 -13.44
C GLU A 22 3.61 -8.55 -14.03
N HIS A 23 2.91 -9.58 -13.56
CA HIS A 23 1.54 -9.88 -13.96
C HIS A 23 0.57 -8.80 -13.51
N THR A 24 0.64 -8.40 -12.24
CA THR A 24 -0.14 -7.30 -11.69
C THR A 24 0.13 -6.01 -12.46
N ALA A 25 1.39 -5.66 -12.71
CA ALA A 25 1.73 -4.45 -13.46
C ALA A 25 1.16 -4.42 -14.89
N ARG A 26 1.19 -5.54 -15.62
CA ARG A 26 0.54 -5.63 -16.94
C ARG A 26 -0.96 -5.41 -16.83
N LYS A 27 -1.62 -6.06 -15.86
CA LYS A 27 -3.07 -5.93 -15.67
C LYS A 27 -3.45 -4.52 -15.26
N THR A 28 -2.68 -3.87 -14.38
CA THR A 28 -2.85 -2.47 -14.00
C THR A 28 -2.75 -1.55 -15.21
N GLN A 29 -1.76 -1.78 -16.09
CA GLN A 29 -1.63 -1.04 -17.34
C GLN A 29 -2.87 -1.20 -18.23
N VAL A 30 -3.37 -2.42 -18.41
CA VAL A 30 -4.55 -2.67 -19.25
C VAL A 30 -5.81 -2.03 -18.66
N ARG A 31 -6.02 -2.13 -17.34
CA ARG A 31 -7.25 -1.68 -16.67
C ARG A 31 -7.31 -0.18 -16.44
N TYR A 32 -6.23 0.39 -15.94
CA TYR A 32 -6.21 1.78 -15.46
C TYR A 32 -5.40 2.70 -16.37
N ASN A 33 -4.77 2.14 -17.41
CA ASN A 33 -3.82 2.85 -18.28
C ASN A 33 -2.74 3.53 -17.42
N TYR A 34 -2.15 2.72 -16.54
CA TYR A 34 -1.07 3.13 -15.64
C TYR A 34 0.03 2.06 -15.57
N PRO A 35 1.27 2.38 -15.97
CA PRO A 35 2.32 1.37 -16.13
C PRO A 35 3.02 1.07 -14.82
N ARG A 36 3.61 -0.12 -14.72
CA ARG A 36 4.56 -0.52 -13.66
C ARG A 36 4.02 -0.51 -12.21
N ALA A 37 2.74 -0.20 -11.99
CA ALA A 37 2.12 -0.35 -10.68
C ALA A 37 1.90 -1.82 -10.33
N ILE A 38 2.62 -2.30 -9.31
CA ILE A 38 2.62 -3.71 -8.87
C ILE A 38 1.65 -4.00 -7.73
N GLY A 39 0.96 -2.97 -7.25
CA GLY A 39 -0.05 -3.08 -6.22
C GLY A 39 -0.42 -1.71 -5.68
N PHE A 40 -1.37 -1.72 -4.74
CA PHE A 40 -1.95 -0.56 -4.11
C PHE A 40 -1.88 -0.77 -2.61
N LEU A 41 -1.31 0.17 -1.87
CA LEU A 41 -1.14 0.07 -0.42
C LEU A 41 -1.88 1.21 0.27
N ASP A 42 -2.77 0.86 1.19
CA ASP A 42 -3.61 1.81 1.89
C ASP A 42 -3.85 1.41 3.36
N GLY A 43 -4.09 2.41 4.20
CA GLY A 43 -4.41 2.25 5.61
C GLY A 43 -5.92 2.39 5.86
N LYS A 44 -6.50 1.44 6.60
CA LYS A 44 -7.92 1.47 6.96
C LYS A 44 -8.12 1.43 8.47
N HIS A 45 -8.85 2.42 8.99
CA HIS A 45 -9.35 2.37 10.37
C HIS A 45 -10.46 1.33 10.51
N VAL A 46 -10.19 0.26 11.25
CA VAL A 46 -11.16 -0.76 11.64
C VAL A 46 -11.73 -0.39 13.01
N ALA A 47 -13.04 -0.17 13.09
CA ALA A 47 -13.69 0.21 14.34
C ALA A 47 -13.61 -0.91 15.38
N ILE A 48 -13.31 -0.52 16.62
CA ILE A 48 -13.25 -1.43 17.76
C ILE A 48 -14.04 -0.87 18.95
N LYS A 49 -14.45 -1.74 19.86
CA LYS A 49 -14.88 -1.32 21.19
C LYS A 49 -13.67 -0.77 21.94
N LYS A 50 -13.83 0.38 22.60
CA LYS A 50 -12.79 0.99 23.43
C LYS A 50 -12.22 -0.04 24.42
N PRO A 51 -10.92 -0.36 24.35
CA PRO A 51 -10.32 -1.25 25.34
C PRO A 51 -10.32 -0.61 26.74
N VAL A 52 -10.42 -1.44 27.77
CA VAL A 52 -10.45 -0.97 29.16
C VAL A 52 -9.12 -0.25 29.47
N ARG A 53 -9.19 0.90 30.16
CA ARG A 53 -8.02 1.73 30.55
C ARG A 53 -7.16 2.26 29.37
N SER A 54 -7.63 2.24 28.14
CA SER A 54 -6.85 2.67 26.96
C SER A 54 -6.82 4.19 26.69
N ARG A 55 -7.40 5.01 27.58
CA ARG A 55 -7.59 6.46 27.39
C ARG A 55 -8.04 6.80 25.95
N SER A 56 -7.30 7.65 25.22
CA SER A 56 -7.56 8.06 23.83
C SER A 56 -6.62 7.41 22.81
N VAL A 57 -5.86 6.37 23.20
CA VAL A 57 -4.83 5.74 22.35
C VAL A 57 -5.40 5.19 21.04
N TYR A 58 -6.63 4.67 21.07
CA TYR A 58 -7.32 4.15 19.89
C TYR A 58 -8.26 5.16 19.24
N PHE A 59 -8.42 6.36 19.82
CA PHE A 59 -9.36 7.36 19.32
C PHE A 59 -8.76 8.10 18.11
N ASN A 60 -9.39 7.95 16.95
CA ASN A 60 -8.91 8.48 15.69
C ASN A 60 -9.50 9.87 15.37
N TYR A 61 -9.02 10.48 14.29
CA TYR A 61 -9.50 11.78 13.82
C TYR A 61 -10.97 11.76 13.38
N LYS A 62 -11.47 10.59 12.97
CA LYS A 62 -12.88 10.33 12.60
C LYS A 62 -13.82 10.16 13.80
N LYS A 63 -13.34 10.44 15.02
CA LYS A 63 -14.12 10.45 16.27
C LYS A 63 -14.64 9.07 16.72
N PHE A 64 -13.93 7.99 16.41
CA PHE A 64 -14.22 6.65 16.95
C PHE A 64 -12.95 5.90 17.38
N HIS A 65 -13.12 4.80 18.12
CA HIS A 65 -11.99 3.95 18.53
C HIS A 65 -11.69 2.94 17.43
N SER A 66 -10.44 2.85 17.00
CA SER A 66 -10.03 1.97 15.89
C SER A 66 -8.64 1.40 16.07
N ILE A 67 -8.38 0.31 15.35
CA ILE A 67 -7.05 -0.14 14.96
C ILE A 67 -6.85 0.15 13.48
N ILE A 68 -5.60 0.19 13.02
CA ILE A 68 -5.28 0.40 11.61
C ILE A 68 -4.91 -0.93 10.99
N LEU A 69 -5.63 -1.28 9.93
CA LEU A 69 -5.28 -2.32 8.99
C LEU A 69 -4.50 -1.67 7.85
N LEU A 70 -3.24 -2.03 7.68
CA LEU A 70 -2.49 -1.71 6.48
C LEU A 70 -2.68 -2.86 5.50
N ALA A 71 -3.18 -2.61 4.29
CA ALA A 71 -3.41 -3.67 3.31
C ALA A 71 -2.79 -3.31 1.96
N CYS A 72 -2.10 -4.30 1.37
CA CYS A 72 -1.62 -4.26 0.01
C CYS A 72 -2.52 -5.12 -0.87
N CYS A 73 -2.99 -4.55 -1.97
CA CYS A 73 -3.86 -5.22 -2.92
C CYS A 73 -3.25 -5.25 -4.32
N ASP A 74 -3.61 -6.27 -5.10
CA ASP A 74 -3.39 -6.27 -6.55
C ASP A 74 -4.47 -5.43 -7.28
N CYS A 75 -4.39 -5.39 -8.60
CA CYS A 75 -5.34 -4.66 -9.44
C CYS A 75 -6.73 -5.31 -9.58
N ASP A 76 -6.94 -6.48 -8.98
CA ASP A 76 -8.21 -7.21 -8.90
C ASP A 76 -8.88 -7.06 -7.54
N TYR A 77 -8.35 -6.18 -6.69
CA TYR A 77 -8.81 -6.00 -5.31
C TYR A 77 -8.57 -7.21 -4.41
N ASN A 78 -7.68 -8.14 -4.80
CA ASN A 78 -7.24 -9.20 -3.89
C ASN A 78 -6.21 -8.63 -2.92
N ILE A 79 -6.41 -8.85 -1.62
CA ILE A 79 -5.38 -8.55 -0.62
C ILE A 79 -4.26 -9.56 -0.82
N ILE A 80 -3.04 -9.07 -1.04
CA ILE A 80 -1.84 -9.89 -1.27
C ILE A 80 -0.88 -9.86 -0.09
N ALA A 81 -0.97 -8.83 0.74
CA ALA A 81 -0.30 -8.73 2.03
C ALA A 81 -1.08 -7.77 2.93
N PHE A 82 -1.00 -7.95 4.24
CA PHE A 82 -1.60 -7.01 5.18
C PHE A 82 -0.86 -7.03 6.51
N ASP A 83 -1.07 -5.98 7.29
CA ASP A 83 -0.58 -5.86 8.64
C ASP A 83 -1.60 -5.19 9.57
N VAL A 84 -1.63 -5.60 10.85
CA VAL A 84 -2.59 -5.12 11.85
C VAL A 84 -1.85 -4.76 13.13
N GLU A 85 -1.37 -3.53 13.22
CA GLU A 85 -0.40 -3.21 14.29
C GLU A 85 -0.75 -2.00 15.16
N ALA A 86 -1.45 -0.99 14.63
CA ALA A 86 -1.42 0.32 15.28
C ALA A 86 -2.76 0.74 15.92
N PRO A 87 -2.72 1.36 17.11
CA PRO A 87 -3.84 2.14 17.62
C PRO A 87 -4.20 3.27 16.66
N GLY A 88 -5.49 3.53 16.49
CA GLY A 88 -6.04 4.49 15.50
C GLY A 88 -5.62 5.96 15.64
N ARG A 89 -4.75 6.31 16.58
CA ARG A 89 -4.16 7.64 16.69
C ARG A 89 -2.92 7.81 15.78
N VAL A 90 -2.29 6.73 15.35
CA VAL A 90 -1.12 6.76 14.47
C VAL A 90 -1.58 7.05 13.03
N GLY A 91 -0.80 7.82 12.25
CA GLY A 91 -1.07 8.04 10.82
C GLY A 91 -0.42 6.98 9.94
N ASP A 92 -0.83 6.87 8.67
CA ASP A 92 -0.46 5.76 7.77
C ASP A 92 1.06 5.62 7.55
N ALA A 93 1.80 6.72 7.35
CA ALA A 93 3.26 6.68 7.31
C ALA A 93 3.91 6.11 8.58
N GLY A 94 3.31 6.35 9.75
CA GLY A 94 3.81 5.84 11.03
C GLY A 94 3.55 4.34 11.18
N VAL A 95 2.39 3.87 10.71
CA VAL A 95 2.05 2.44 10.66
C VAL A 95 2.96 1.71 9.69
N PHE A 96 3.08 2.22 8.46
CA PHE A 96 3.94 1.61 7.45
C PHE A 96 5.39 1.49 7.89
N ARG A 97 5.95 2.54 8.51
CA ARG A 97 7.36 2.55 8.95
C ARG A 97 7.74 1.40 9.88
N ASN A 98 6.79 0.95 10.70
CA ASN A 98 7.02 -0.10 11.69
C ASN A 98 6.47 -1.47 11.28
N SER A 99 5.72 -1.52 10.16
CA SER A 99 5.03 -2.72 9.68
C SER A 99 5.96 -3.84 9.24
N ASP A 100 5.54 -5.08 9.48
CA ASP A 100 6.13 -6.28 8.90
C ASP A 100 6.00 -6.28 7.37
N VAL A 101 4.99 -5.61 6.80
CA VAL A 101 4.89 -5.38 5.34
C VAL A 101 6.09 -4.60 4.82
N LYS A 102 6.48 -3.51 5.47
CA LYS A 102 7.67 -2.74 5.07
C LYS A 102 8.94 -3.56 5.21
N ARG A 103 9.11 -4.26 6.34
CA ARG A 103 10.28 -5.12 6.57
C ARG A 103 10.39 -6.20 5.49
N TRP A 104 9.27 -6.85 5.17
CA TRP A 104 9.22 -7.85 4.11
C TRP A 104 9.62 -7.26 2.75
N MET A 105 9.13 -6.07 2.39
CA MET A 105 9.53 -5.39 1.15
C MET A 105 11.03 -5.12 1.10
N GLU A 106 11.63 -4.63 2.19
CA GLU A 106 13.06 -4.33 2.27
C GLU A 106 13.92 -5.61 2.19
N ASP A 107 13.52 -6.68 2.89
CA ASP A 107 14.24 -7.96 2.93
C ASP A 107 14.11 -8.79 1.64
N ASN A 108 13.14 -8.47 0.78
CA ASN A 108 12.84 -9.21 -0.46
C ASN A 108 12.95 -8.30 -1.70
N GLU A 109 13.83 -7.30 -1.66
CA GLU A 109 13.98 -6.33 -2.75
C GLU A 109 14.33 -7.01 -4.10
N ASP A 110 15.05 -8.13 -4.05
CA ASP A 110 15.43 -8.96 -5.20
C ASP A 110 14.24 -9.63 -5.90
N ARG A 111 13.11 -9.79 -5.19
CA ARG A 111 11.87 -10.34 -5.74
C ARG A 111 11.12 -9.33 -6.60
N PHE A 112 11.35 -8.03 -6.44
CA PHE A 112 10.69 -7.06 -7.30
C PHE A 112 11.28 -7.08 -8.71
N PRO A 113 10.46 -6.78 -9.73
CA PRO A 113 10.98 -6.69 -11.09
C PRO A 113 12.00 -5.53 -11.21
N PRO A 114 13.07 -5.70 -12.00
CA PRO A 114 14.05 -4.65 -12.21
C PRO A 114 13.45 -3.47 -12.99
N THR A 115 14.12 -2.32 -12.94
CA THR A 115 13.81 -1.17 -13.79
C THR A 115 13.72 -1.61 -15.25
N ARG A 116 12.65 -1.21 -15.95
CA ARG A 116 12.50 -1.45 -17.38
C ARG A 116 12.16 -0.16 -18.09
N ASP A 117 12.67 -0.03 -19.31
CA ASP A 117 12.38 1.11 -20.16
C ASP A 117 10.89 1.15 -20.57
N LEU A 118 10.33 2.35 -20.69
CA LEU A 118 8.97 2.64 -21.16
C LEU A 118 8.99 3.47 -22.45
N GLY A 119 9.96 3.22 -23.32
CA GLY A 119 10.14 3.91 -24.59
C GLY A 119 10.44 5.39 -24.38
N GLN A 120 9.54 6.24 -24.86
CA GLN A 120 9.71 7.70 -24.79
C GLN A 120 9.73 8.26 -23.35
N VAL A 121 9.27 7.48 -22.37
CA VAL A 121 9.34 7.86 -20.94
C VAL A 121 10.71 7.54 -20.34
N GLY A 122 11.45 6.59 -20.91
CA GLY A 122 12.72 6.10 -20.38
C GLY A 122 12.59 5.06 -19.26
N PRO A 123 13.63 4.83 -18.45
CA PRO A 123 13.67 3.78 -17.45
C PRO A 123 12.72 4.07 -16.28
N VAL A 124 11.79 3.14 -16.02
CA VAL A 124 10.83 3.24 -14.92
C VAL A 124 10.85 1.99 -14.05
N GLN A 125 10.89 2.21 -12.74
CA GLN A 125 10.83 1.16 -11.75
C GLN A 125 9.39 0.72 -11.47
N TYR A 126 9.24 -0.53 -11.07
CA TYR A 126 7.99 -1.08 -10.58
C TYR A 126 7.71 -0.58 -9.16
N HIS A 127 6.49 -0.13 -8.89
CA HIS A 127 6.18 0.59 -7.65
C HIS A 127 4.75 0.35 -7.17
N PHE A 128 4.50 0.59 -5.90
CA PHE A 128 3.18 0.63 -5.30
C PHE A 128 2.58 2.03 -5.43
N LEU A 129 1.29 2.10 -5.73
CA LEU A 129 0.51 3.33 -5.60
C LEU A 129 -0.01 3.42 -4.16
N VAL A 130 0.15 4.59 -3.55
CA VAL A 130 -0.13 4.83 -2.13
C VAL A 130 -0.89 6.12 -1.93
N ASP A 131 -1.62 6.25 -0.82
CA ASP A 131 -2.28 7.50 -0.47
C ASP A 131 -1.28 8.62 -0.10
N SER A 132 -1.79 9.85 0.07
CA SER A 132 -0.94 11.01 0.41
C SER A 132 -0.37 10.97 1.84
N GLY A 133 -0.90 10.10 2.69
CA GLY A 133 -0.42 9.81 4.04
C GLY A 133 0.88 9.01 4.07
N PHE A 134 1.28 8.38 2.97
CA PHE A 134 2.57 7.69 2.83
C PHE A 134 3.71 8.61 2.32
N GLY A 135 4.94 8.16 2.56
CA GLY A 135 6.15 8.80 2.02
C GLY A 135 6.39 8.42 0.56
N GLN A 136 6.81 9.38 -0.26
CA GLN A 136 7.25 9.14 -1.63
C GLN A 136 8.66 8.50 -1.62
N ASN A 137 8.86 7.45 -2.41
CA ASN A 137 10.20 6.94 -2.74
C ASN A 137 10.16 6.23 -4.12
N TYR A 138 11.18 5.45 -4.43
CA TYR A 138 11.30 4.77 -5.72
C TYR A 138 10.34 3.58 -5.89
N ARG A 139 9.93 2.96 -4.77
CA ARG A 139 8.99 1.84 -4.68
C ARG A 139 7.58 2.29 -4.32
N MET A 140 7.38 3.57 -3.96
CA MET A 140 6.11 4.15 -3.52
C MET A 140 5.82 5.48 -4.20
N VAL A 141 4.77 5.50 -5.01
CA VAL A 141 4.32 6.69 -5.73
C VAL A 141 3.00 7.16 -5.16
N ARG A 142 2.97 8.40 -4.67
CA ARG A 142 1.78 9.04 -4.12
C ARG A 142 1.24 10.12 -5.08
N PRO A 143 -0.01 10.58 -4.90
CA PRO A 143 -0.55 11.72 -5.63
C PRO A 143 0.33 12.98 -5.51
N PHE A 144 0.37 13.81 -6.55
CA PHE A 144 0.98 15.13 -6.46
C PHE A 144 0.27 15.98 -5.41
N ALA A 145 1.03 16.74 -4.63
CA ALA A 145 0.49 17.67 -3.64
C ALA A 145 -0.34 18.79 -4.31
N ASN A 146 -1.08 19.56 -3.50
CA ASN A 146 -1.85 20.74 -3.93
C ASN A 146 -2.70 20.51 -5.19
N GLN A 147 -3.32 19.33 -5.31
CA GLN A 147 -4.09 18.92 -6.49
C GLN A 147 -3.34 19.06 -7.82
N GLY A 148 -2.01 18.91 -7.83
CA GLY A 148 -1.21 18.93 -9.05
C GLY A 148 -0.74 20.32 -9.51
N ASP A 149 -0.84 21.34 -8.65
CA ASP A 149 -0.31 22.71 -8.88
C ASP A 149 -0.75 23.34 -10.22
N GLY A 150 -1.94 22.98 -10.73
CA GLY A 150 -2.44 23.47 -12.02
C GLY A 150 -1.78 22.84 -13.26
N ILE A 151 -0.85 21.90 -13.10
CA ILE A 151 -0.23 21.17 -14.22
C ILE A 151 -1.17 20.05 -14.67
N GLU A 152 -1.63 20.11 -15.92
CA GLU A 152 -2.66 19.22 -16.44
C GLU A 152 -2.33 17.73 -16.28
N SER A 153 -1.09 17.33 -16.58
CA SER A 153 -0.66 15.93 -16.44
C SER A 153 -0.69 15.45 -14.99
N ARG A 154 -0.35 16.31 -14.02
CA ARG A 154 -0.40 16.02 -12.58
C ARG A 154 -1.84 15.93 -12.08
N MET A 155 -2.69 16.86 -12.51
CA MET A 155 -4.13 16.84 -12.21
C MET A 155 -4.79 15.57 -12.77
N ARG A 156 -4.46 15.18 -14.00
CA ARG A 156 -4.94 13.95 -14.63
C ARG A 156 -4.47 12.72 -13.87
N PHE A 157 -3.21 12.68 -13.46
CA PHE A 157 -2.70 11.59 -12.62
C PHE A 157 -3.47 11.49 -11.30
N ASN A 158 -3.60 12.61 -10.56
CA ASN A 158 -4.31 12.63 -9.29
C ASN A 158 -5.77 12.19 -9.42
N ARG A 159 -6.48 12.63 -10.48
CA ARG A 159 -7.87 12.22 -10.75
C ARG A 159 -8.00 10.72 -11.00
N LYS A 160 -7.05 10.13 -11.71
CA LYS A 160 -7.02 8.67 -11.93
C LYS A 160 -6.64 7.91 -10.67
N HIS A 161 -5.79 8.50 -9.84
CA HIS A 161 -5.32 7.89 -8.60
C HIS A 161 -6.38 7.89 -7.50
N SER A 162 -7.26 8.89 -7.46
CA SER A 162 -8.27 9.01 -6.38
C SER A 162 -9.40 7.98 -6.45
N GLY A 163 -9.54 7.26 -7.57
CA GLY A 163 -10.69 6.39 -7.84
C GLY A 163 -11.93 7.18 -8.26
#